data_AF-A0A967WEN0-F1
#
_entry.id   AF-A0A967WEN0-F1
#
_cell.length_a   1.000
_cell.length_b   1.000
_cell.length_c   1.000
_cell.angle_alpha   90.00
_cell.angle_beta   90.00
_cell.angle_gamma   90.00
#
_symmetry.space_group_name_H-M   'P 1'
#
loop_
_entity.id
_entity.type
_entity.pdbx_description
1 polymer ?
#
loop_
_entity_poly.entity_id
_entity_poly.type
_entity_poly.pdbx_seq_one_letter_code
_entity_poly.pdbx_strand_id
1 'polypeptide(L)'
;MHRLRKWWWTPLLIAILALGGFAVWAERTPSPMPEALMALESDAQVASNTEPWLTFRPVNQQPATGLILYPGGRVDPRSYAPAAREIAAEGYLVVVV
;
A
#
# COMPACT_ATOMS: atom_id res chain seq x y z
N MET A 1 -54.72 14.06 -8.81
CA MET A 1 -53.28 14.03 -9.16
C MET A 1 -52.45 14.03 -7.87
N HIS A 2 -52.22 12.88 -7.22
CA HIS A 2 -51.48 12.86 -5.93
C HIS A 2 -50.59 11.63 -5.69
N ARG A 3 -50.23 10.87 -6.74
CA ARG A 3 -49.38 9.68 -6.60
C ARG A 3 -47.88 9.92 -6.83
N LEU A 4 -47.48 11.12 -7.26
CA LEU A 4 -46.08 11.47 -7.56
C LEU A 4 -45.22 11.85 -6.33
N ARG A 5 -45.81 12.00 -5.13
CA ARG A 5 -45.10 12.52 -3.95
C ARG A 5 -44.27 11.47 -3.17
N LYS A 6 -44.42 10.17 -3.47
CA LYS A 6 -43.76 9.09 -2.70
C LYS A 6 -42.33 8.75 -3.16
N TRP A 7 -41.88 9.24 -4.31
CA TRP A 7 -40.60 8.85 -4.93
C TRP A 7 -39.55 9.97 -4.95
N TRP A 8 -39.85 11.14 -4.38
CA TRP A 8 -38.93 12.28 -4.42
C TRP A 8 -37.67 12.07 -3.56
N TRP A 9 -37.73 11.17 -2.58
CA TRP A 9 -36.61 10.81 -1.72
C TRP A 9 -35.73 9.71 -2.31
N THR A 10 -36.23 8.96 -3.29
CA THR A 10 -35.49 7.88 -3.97
C THR A 10 -34.17 8.35 -4.59
N PRO A 11 -34.11 9.45 -5.38
CA PRO A 11 -32.82 9.92 -5.92
C PRO A 11 -31.84 10.33 -4.83
N LEU A 12 -32.33 10.94 -3.74
CA LEU A 12 -31.50 11.31 -2.59
C LEU A 12 -30.93 10.08 -1.89
N LEU A 13 -31.74 9.04 -1.66
CA LEU A 13 -31.29 7.78 -1.08
C LEU A 13 -30.24 7.09 -1.96
N ILE A 14 -30.43 7.09 -3.29
CA ILE A 14 -29.44 6.54 -4.23
C ILE A 14 -28.12 7.31 -4.14
N ALA A 15 -28.18 8.65 -4.11
CA ALA A 15 -26.98 9.48 -3.98
C ALA A 15 -26.23 9.20 -2.67
N ILE A 16 -26.95 9.05 -1.55
CA ILE A 16 -26.35 8.70 -0.26
C ILE A 16 -25.68 7.32 -0.31
N LEU A 17 -26.34 6.32 -0.89
CA LEU A 17 -25.76 4.97 -1.02
C LEU A 17 -24.54 4.97 -1.95
N ALA A 18 -24.58 5.72 -3.05
CA ALA A 18 -23.46 5.84 -3.98
C ALA A 18 -22.25 6.51 -3.30
N LEU A 19 -22.46 7.61 -2.57
CA LEU A 19 -21.41 8.29 -1.82
C LEU A 19 -20.84 7.41 -0.71
N GLY A 20 -21.70 6.70 0.04
CA GLY A 20 -21.27 5.76 1.07
C GLY A 20 -20.46 4.60 0.49
N GLY A 21 -20.92 4.02 -0.62
CA GLY A 21 -20.20 2.96 -1.32
C GLY A 21 -18.85 3.43 -1.85
N PHE A 22 -18.80 4.64 -2.43
CA PHE A 22 -17.56 5.25 -2.89
C PHE A 22 -16.60 5.52 -1.73
N ALA A 23 -17.06 6.06 -0.61
CA ALA A 23 -16.21 6.31 0.57
C ALA A 23 -15.61 5.00 1.13
N VAL A 24 -16.44 3.96 1.29
CA VAL A 24 -15.98 2.64 1.74
C VAL A 24 -14.95 2.05 0.78
N TRP A 25 -15.19 2.16 -0.52
CA TRP A 25 -14.22 1.74 -1.52
C TRP A 25 -12.94 2.56 -1.38
N ALA A 26 -13.03 3.91 -1.39
CA ALA A 26 -11.91 4.84 -1.42
C ALA A 26 -11.00 4.78 -0.17
N GLU A 27 -11.55 4.45 1.00
CA GLU A 27 -10.79 4.39 2.26
C GLU A 27 -10.20 3.00 2.55
N ARG A 28 -10.74 1.93 1.95
CA ARG A 28 -10.25 0.57 2.20
C ARG A 28 -9.11 0.18 1.27
N THR A 29 -7.88 0.23 1.77
CA THR A 29 -6.69 -0.34 1.15
C THR A 29 -6.65 -1.86 1.38
N PRO A 30 -6.44 -2.69 0.34
CA PRO A 30 -6.21 -4.12 0.51
C PRO A 30 -4.96 -4.40 1.35
N SER A 31 -5.04 -5.41 2.22
CA SER A 31 -3.90 -5.85 3.02
C SER A 31 -2.79 -6.46 2.15
N PRO A 32 -1.51 -6.33 2.55
CA PRO A 32 -0.41 -7.06 1.93
C PRO A 32 -0.62 -8.58 1.98
N MET A 33 -0.03 -9.29 1.03
CA MET A 33 0.11 -10.74 1.09
C MET A 33 1.04 -11.16 2.25
N PRO A 34 0.87 -12.37 2.83
CA PRO A 34 1.74 -12.85 3.92
C PRO A 34 3.23 -12.82 3.58
N GLU A 35 3.59 -13.15 2.34
CA GLU A 35 4.97 -13.13 1.82
C GLU A 35 5.58 -11.73 1.88
N ALA A 36 4.77 -10.69 1.65
CA ALA A 36 5.20 -9.32 1.78
C ALA A 36 5.50 -8.94 3.23
N LEU A 37 4.74 -9.48 4.19
CA LEU A 37 5.01 -9.28 5.61
C LEU A 37 6.27 -10.03 6.06
N MET A 38 6.45 -11.27 5.59
CA MET A 38 7.68 -12.04 5.85
C MET A 38 8.92 -11.34 5.27
N ALA A 39 8.79 -10.70 4.10
CA ALA A 39 9.88 -9.97 3.49
C ALA A 39 10.35 -8.77 4.34
N LEU A 40 9.56 -8.30 5.31
CA LEU A 40 9.95 -7.24 6.25
C LEU A 40 10.96 -7.71 7.31
N GLU A 41 11.17 -9.00 7.49
CA GLU A 41 12.11 -9.49 8.50
C GLU A 41 13.55 -9.42 8.00
N SER A 42 14.44 -8.83 8.79
CA SER A 42 15.87 -8.78 8.46
C SER A 42 16.49 -10.18 8.48
N ASP A 43 17.48 -10.41 7.62
CA ASP A 43 18.26 -11.65 7.60
C ASP A 43 19.77 -11.39 7.37
N ALA A 44 20.52 -12.45 7.07
CA ALA A 44 21.96 -12.39 6.83
C ALA A 44 22.36 -11.64 5.53
N GLN A 45 21.43 -11.41 4.62
CA GLN A 45 21.68 -10.72 3.34
C GLN A 45 21.13 -9.29 3.35
N VAL A 46 19.92 -9.07 3.90
CA VAL A 46 19.21 -7.80 3.86
C VAL A 46 18.74 -7.38 5.25
N ALA A 47 19.14 -6.18 5.66
CA ALA A 47 18.60 -5.48 6.81
C ALA A 47 17.40 -4.63 6.38
N SER A 48 16.31 -4.74 7.11
CA SER A 48 15.07 -4.01 6.90
C SER A 48 14.77 -3.11 8.09
N ASN A 49 14.16 -1.96 7.84
CA ASN A 49 13.65 -1.08 8.88
C ASN A 49 12.33 -0.47 8.42
N THR A 50 11.37 -0.29 9.33
CA THR A 50 10.04 0.24 9.06
C THR A 50 9.89 1.73 9.39
N GLU A 51 10.82 2.32 10.14
CA GLU A 51 10.74 3.72 10.59
C GLU A 51 12.04 4.50 10.31
N PRO A 52 11.97 5.78 9.88
CA PRO A 52 10.76 6.54 9.51
C PRO A 52 10.16 6.12 8.16
N TRP A 53 10.90 5.35 7.36
CA TRP A 53 10.49 4.82 6.08
C TRP A 53 10.76 3.32 6.03
N LEU A 54 10.06 2.60 5.16
CA LEU A 54 10.38 1.22 4.90
C LEU A 54 11.65 1.15 4.06
N THR A 55 12.72 0.59 4.61
CA THR A 55 14.03 0.53 3.97
C THR A 55 14.56 -0.89 3.95
N PHE A 56 15.29 -1.23 2.88
CA PHE A 56 15.98 -2.49 2.70
C PHE A 56 17.41 -2.20 2.27
N ARG A 57 18.39 -2.73 3.00
CA ARG A 57 19.81 -2.47 2.79
C ARG A 57 20.59 -3.78 2.80
N PRO A 58 21.52 -4.02 1.86
CA PRO A 58 22.42 -5.16 1.94
C PRO A 58 23.27 -5.10 3.23
N VAL A 59 23.45 -6.25 3.89
CA VAL A 59 24.21 -6.34 5.15
C VAL A 59 25.73 -6.32 4.89
N ASN A 60 26.18 -7.02 3.85
CA ASN A 60 27.60 -7.31 3.63
C ASN A 60 28.32 -6.30 2.72
N GLN A 61 27.67 -5.20 2.36
CA GLN A 61 28.26 -4.17 1.50
C GLN A 61 27.60 -2.81 1.71
N GLN A 62 28.38 -1.75 1.47
CA GLN A 62 27.86 -0.39 1.46
C GLN A 62 27.27 -0.08 0.07
N PRO A 63 25.96 0.19 -0.05
CA PRO A 63 25.35 0.48 -1.34
C PRO A 63 25.87 1.81 -1.89
N ALA A 64 26.29 1.82 -3.16
CA ALA A 64 26.69 3.03 -3.88
C ALA A 64 25.51 3.70 -4.60
N THR A 65 24.42 2.97 -4.83
CA THR A 65 23.20 3.43 -5.52
C THR A 65 21.98 3.07 -4.70
N GLY A 66 20.98 3.96 -4.72
CA GLY A 66 19.69 3.75 -4.06
C GLY A 66 18.53 3.80 -5.06
N LEU A 67 17.46 3.07 -4.75
CA LEU A 67 16.19 3.05 -5.47
C LEU A 67 15.05 3.47 -4.54
N ILE A 68 14.18 4.34 -5.02
CA ILE A 68 12.95 4.73 -4.32
C ILE A 68 11.76 4.07 -5.02
N LEU A 69 10.98 3.32 -4.27
CA LEU A 69 9.69 2.80 -4.69
C LEU A 69 8.58 3.67 -4.10
N TYR A 70 7.84 4.34 -4.97
CA TYR A 70 6.67 5.12 -4.58
C TYR A 70 5.41 4.24 -4.71
N PRO A 71 4.70 3.93 -3.61
CA PRO A 71 3.51 3.11 -3.65
C PRO A 71 2.41 3.70 -4.51
N GLY A 72 1.71 2.83 -5.23
CA GLY A 72 0.48 3.21 -5.92
C GLY A 72 -0.60 3.67 -4.92
N GLY A 73 -1.52 4.51 -5.40
CA GLY A 73 -2.67 4.91 -4.61
C GLY A 73 -3.45 3.69 -4.11
N ARG A 74 -3.81 3.69 -2.82
CA ARG A 74 -4.56 2.60 -2.16
C ARG A 74 -3.82 1.26 -2.14
N VAL A 75 -2.49 1.28 -2.17
CA VAL A 75 -1.64 0.10 -1.95
C VAL A 75 -0.87 0.30 -0.66
N ASP A 76 -0.91 -0.69 0.23
CA ASP A 76 -0.08 -0.69 1.43
C ASP A 76 1.41 -0.74 1.03
N PRO A 77 2.27 0.17 1.53
CA PRO A 77 3.70 0.20 1.17
C PRO A 77 4.42 -1.12 1.42
N ARG A 78 3.98 -1.90 2.42
CA ARG A 78 4.58 -3.20 2.74
C ARG A 78 4.40 -4.22 1.63
N SER A 79 3.41 -4.04 0.74
CA SER A 79 3.23 -4.89 -0.45
C SER A 79 4.42 -4.87 -1.40
N TYR A 80 5.27 -3.84 -1.32
CA TYR A 80 6.50 -3.72 -2.13
C TYR A 80 7.71 -4.44 -1.49
N ALA A 81 7.59 -4.93 -0.26
CA ALA A 81 8.69 -5.53 0.47
C ALA A 81 9.40 -6.69 -0.25
N PRO A 82 8.72 -7.62 -0.95
CA PRO A 82 9.40 -8.69 -1.69
C PRO A 82 10.35 -8.15 -2.77
N ALA A 83 9.83 -7.27 -3.63
CA ALA A 83 10.63 -6.67 -4.70
C ALA A 83 11.76 -5.79 -4.13
N ALA A 84 11.47 -5.01 -3.08
CA ALA A 84 12.47 -4.17 -2.44
C ALA A 84 13.60 -5.00 -1.81
N ARG A 85 13.27 -6.14 -1.19
CA ARG A 85 14.25 -7.07 -0.63
C ARG A 85 15.11 -7.72 -1.71
N GLU A 86 14.52 -8.19 -2.80
CA GLU A 86 15.26 -8.78 -3.92
C GLU A 86 16.26 -7.78 -4.52
N ILE A 87 15.81 -6.55 -4.76
CA ILE A 87 16.70 -5.48 -5.26
C ILE A 87 17.78 -5.13 -4.23
N ALA A 88 17.47 -5.13 -2.93
CA ALA A 88 18.48 -4.90 -1.90
C ALA A 88 19.51 -6.03 -1.80
N ALA A 89 19.10 -7.28 -2.04
CA ALA A 89 20.01 -8.43 -2.08
C ALA A 89 21.05 -8.30 -3.21
N GLU A 90 20.69 -7.65 -4.33
CA GLU A 90 21.59 -7.30 -5.44
C GLU A 90 22.53 -6.12 -5.12
N GLY A 91 22.42 -5.51 -3.94
CA GLY A 91 23.39 -4.52 -3.46
C GLY A 91 22.94 -3.06 -3.47
N TYR A 92 21.65 -2.82 -3.66
CA TYR A 92 21.09 -1.47 -3.65
C TYR A 92 20.48 -1.12 -2.30
N LEU A 93 20.51 0.16 -1.92
CA LEU A 93 19.58 0.65 -0.89
C LEU A 93 18.20 0.79 -1.54
N VAL A 94 17.16 0.21 -0.97
CA VAL A 94 15.79 0.42 -1.43
C VAL A 94 14.97 1.10 -0.34
N VAL A 95 14.26 2.16 -0.68
CA VAL A 95 13.37 2.90 0.21
C VAL A 95 11.97 2.92 -0.38
N VAL A 96 10.96 2.52 0.38
CA VAL A 96 9.55 2.65 0.01
C VAL A 96 8.98 3.87 0.74
N VAL A 97 8.48 4.85 -0.04
CA VAL A 97 8.09 6.20 0.42
C VAL A 97 6.60 6.42 0.26
#